data_AF-A0A3M1JJ17-F1
#
_entry.id   AF-A0A3M1JJ17-F1
#
_cell.length_a   1.000
_cell.length_b   1.000
_cell.length_c   1.000
_cell.angle_alpha   90.00
_cell.angle_beta   90.00
_cell.angle_gamma   90.00
#
_symmetry.space_group_name_H-M   'P 1'
#
loop_
_entity.id
_entity.type
_entity.pdbx_description
1 polymer ?
#
loop_
_entity_poly.entity_id
_entity_poly.type
_entity_poly.pdbx_seq_one_letter_code
_entity_poly.pdbx_strand_id
1 'polypeptide(L)'
;MSADKPHERNALEATEQIRLFQELFDTNYKAALLEAVRKGESFLVVDFADIAVFNPDLADLLLDQPEEVLRAAEIAIEQFDLPEDNPKIAVRIKNLPKSQEILIRNVRAKHIGKLLAFEGIVRQKSDVRPQVTQAKFECPSCGNIITVLQMDSKFKEPTRCGCGRKGKFRLVHKELVDAQGLVLEEAPERLEGGEQPKRMNVFLKNDLVSPISEKKTNPGQHIKITGVVKEVPIITKSGSQSTRFDLLIEANYVESVEEDYSDIVITPEEEEEIIELSKDPQLVKRLVNSVAPSIFGHEKIKEALVMQMVGGMKKERQDGSVTRGDIHILLIGDPGAGKSQMLKRVAKVAPKARYVSGKGASGAGLCVSPDSIVLTNPGGMEAIKEVVEKSPGEASEFREGVWKKEGAEIRVQSMEENLKITSKNPSALWKLKAPERMIEITLQSGKKIEITANTKLLTIGKEGMEWKKSIEIKEGEYIATPRRLIGGSEKRKATVHLIKSNPVVHGVKEFVRNLAEKLAKKYGSKREAARILGIREDKLYHSWVDEKARGNIKLEDLRRLSMEAGERYEDKVRIVSLYNGKKHKLPAYVSKNLLYAAGLIAGDGDLKRSRSGSISVR
;
A
#
# COMPACT_ATOMS: atom_id res chain seq x y z
N MET A 1 -8.72 -36.77 -45.03
CA MET A 1 -9.22 -35.60 -44.29
C MET A 1 -8.01 -34.98 -43.60
N SER A 2 -7.45 -33.98 -44.28
CA SER A 2 -6.22 -33.30 -43.92
C SER A 2 -6.47 -32.41 -42.70
N ALA A 3 -5.68 -32.62 -41.65
CA ALA A 3 -5.64 -31.71 -40.51
C ALA A 3 -4.73 -30.52 -40.90
N ASP A 4 -5.32 -29.33 -40.93
CA ASP A 4 -4.62 -28.07 -41.16
C ASP A 4 -3.50 -27.87 -40.14
N LYS A 5 -2.29 -27.66 -40.65
CA LYS A 5 -1.14 -27.18 -39.89
C LYS A 5 -1.38 -25.71 -39.51
N PRO A 6 -1.08 -25.28 -38.28
CA PRO A 6 -1.11 -23.87 -37.94
C PRO A 6 -0.01 -23.13 -38.69
N HIS A 7 -0.39 -22.04 -39.35
CA HIS A 7 0.42 -21.17 -40.20
C HIS A 7 1.86 -20.91 -39.70
N GLU A 8 2.85 -21.39 -40.44
CA GLU A 8 4.20 -20.81 -40.49
C GLU A 8 4.07 -19.40 -41.08
N ARG A 9 4.00 -18.38 -40.24
CA ARG A 9 4.27 -16.99 -40.67
C ARG A 9 5.77 -16.92 -41.00
N ASN A 10 6.10 -16.54 -42.23
CA ASN A 10 7.47 -16.34 -42.69
C ASN A 10 8.22 -15.46 -41.69
N ALA A 11 9.21 -16.02 -40.99
CA ALA A 11 10.11 -15.24 -40.15
C ALA A 11 11.00 -14.41 -41.09
N LEU A 12 10.86 -13.08 -41.05
CA LEU A 12 11.79 -12.17 -41.71
C LEU A 12 13.21 -12.46 -41.20
N GLU A 13 14.13 -12.82 -42.10
CA GLU A 13 15.53 -13.04 -41.73
C GLU A 13 16.15 -11.74 -41.19
N ALA A 14 17.11 -11.85 -40.26
CA ALA A 14 17.75 -10.69 -39.62
C ALA A 14 18.34 -9.70 -40.65
N THR A 15 18.87 -10.20 -41.76
CA THR A 15 19.42 -9.38 -42.86
C THR A 15 18.34 -8.53 -43.54
N GLU A 16 17.15 -9.11 -43.71
CA GLU A 16 16.00 -8.44 -44.32
C GLU A 16 15.45 -7.35 -43.37
N GLN A 17 15.40 -7.63 -42.07
CA GLN A 17 15.02 -6.64 -41.05
C GLN A 17 15.95 -5.43 -41.06
N ILE A 18 17.27 -5.65 -41.11
CA ILE A 18 18.27 -4.57 -41.17
C ILE A 18 18.03 -3.71 -42.42
N ARG A 19 17.85 -4.34 -43.59
CA ARG A 19 17.59 -3.63 -44.85
C ARG A 19 16.33 -2.75 -44.78
N LEU A 20 15.22 -3.30 -44.26
CA LEU A 20 13.97 -2.56 -44.11
C LEU A 20 14.12 -1.35 -43.18
N PHE A 21 14.85 -1.50 -42.07
CA PHE A 21 15.14 -0.36 -41.19
C PHE A 21 16.04 0.69 -41.84
N GLN A 22 17.01 0.29 -42.65
CA GLN A 22 17.83 1.25 -43.40
C GLN A 22 16.98 2.10 -44.33
N GLU A 23 16.09 1.47 -45.11
CA GLU A 23 15.18 2.17 -46.01
C GLU A 23 14.23 3.11 -45.24
N LEU A 24 13.67 2.65 -44.12
CA LEU A 24 12.83 3.47 -43.25
C LEU A 24 13.59 4.69 -42.70
N PHE A 25 14.81 4.49 -42.20
CA PHE A 25 15.59 5.57 -41.61
C PHE A 25 16.08 6.58 -42.65
N ASP A 26 16.46 6.14 -43.84
CA ASP A 26 16.87 7.05 -44.91
C ASP A 26 15.69 7.89 -45.43
N THR A 27 14.49 7.32 -45.47
CA THR A 27 13.29 7.99 -45.98
C THR A 27 12.69 8.98 -44.95
N ASN A 28 12.49 8.53 -43.70
CA ASN A 28 11.68 9.27 -42.73
C ASN A 28 12.49 9.92 -41.60
N TYR A 29 13.68 9.39 -41.28
CA TYR A 29 14.39 9.76 -40.04
C TYR A 29 15.80 10.31 -40.26
N LYS A 30 16.25 10.47 -41.50
CA LYS A 30 17.62 10.93 -41.83
C LYS A 30 17.96 12.28 -41.20
N ALA A 31 17.04 13.24 -41.27
CA ALA A 31 17.24 14.56 -40.67
C ALA A 31 17.34 14.48 -39.14
N ALA A 32 16.44 13.72 -38.51
CA ALA A 32 16.43 13.50 -37.06
C ALA A 32 17.70 12.78 -36.57
N LEU A 33 18.18 11.80 -37.32
CA LEU A 33 19.42 11.08 -37.04
C LEU A 33 20.63 12.01 -37.07
N LEU A 34 20.76 12.84 -38.12
CA LEU A 34 21.84 13.83 -38.22
C LEU A 34 21.76 14.88 -37.10
N GLU A 35 20.56 15.27 -36.69
CA GLU A 35 20.38 16.20 -35.58
C GLU A 35 20.76 15.58 -34.22
N ALA A 36 20.37 14.33 -33.98
CA ALA A 36 20.75 13.57 -32.78
C ALA A 36 22.28 13.46 -32.67
N VAL A 37 22.95 13.13 -33.77
CA VAL A 37 24.42 13.06 -33.87
C VAL A 37 25.05 14.43 -33.57
N ARG A 38 24.52 15.52 -34.14
CA ARG A 38 25.02 16.89 -33.87
C ARG A 38 24.88 17.31 -32.41
N LYS A 39 23.80 16.88 -31.75
CA LYS A 39 23.55 17.18 -30.33
C LYS A 39 24.32 16.25 -29.38
N GLY A 40 24.97 15.21 -29.90
CA GLY A 40 25.63 14.17 -29.10
C GLY A 40 24.62 13.29 -28.35
N GLU A 41 23.40 13.16 -28.87
CA GLU A 41 22.38 12.28 -28.32
C GLU A 41 22.67 10.82 -28.66
N SER A 42 22.49 9.93 -27.68
CA SER A 42 22.74 8.49 -27.83
C SER A 42 21.45 7.70 -28.11
N PHE A 43 20.40 8.34 -28.63
CA PHE A 43 19.14 7.70 -28.94
C PHE A 43 18.41 8.34 -30.13
N LEU A 44 17.58 7.56 -30.82
CA LEU A 44 16.67 8.01 -31.88
C LEU A 44 15.24 7.60 -31.51
N VAL A 45 14.32 8.56 -31.49
CA VAL A 45 12.90 8.30 -31.23
C VAL A 45 12.18 8.02 -32.55
N VAL A 46 11.56 6.85 -32.64
CA VAL A 46 10.83 6.36 -33.81
C VAL A 46 9.38 6.13 -33.43
N ASP A 47 8.46 6.63 -34.24
CA ASP A 47 7.03 6.39 -34.09
C ASP A 47 6.66 5.00 -34.60
N PHE A 48 5.95 4.21 -33.79
CA PHE A 48 5.46 2.90 -34.21
C PHE A 48 4.53 2.99 -35.42
N ALA A 49 3.77 4.09 -35.57
CA ALA A 49 2.90 4.30 -36.71
C ALA A 49 3.67 4.31 -38.03
N ASP A 50 4.87 4.90 -38.06
CA ASP A 50 5.69 4.95 -39.26
C ASP A 50 6.20 3.57 -39.66
N ILE A 51 6.57 2.74 -38.68
CA ILE A 51 6.97 1.35 -38.90
C ILE A 51 5.79 0.56 -39.46
N ALA A 52 4.60 0.72 -38.88
CA ALA A 52 3.39 0.01 -39.30
C ALA A 52 2.93 0.40 -40.71
N VAL A 53 3.07 1.68 -41.09
CA VAL A 53 2.75 2.17 -42.44
C VAL A 53 3.79 1.66 -43.45
N PHE A 54 5.06 1.65 -43.07
CA PHE A 54 6.14 1.19 -43.96
C PHE A 54 6.10 -0.32 -44.20
N ASN A 55 6.02 -1.11 -43.13
CA ASN A 55 5.95 -2.56 -43.21
C ASN A 55 5.17 -3.17 -42.01
N PRO A 56 3.94 -3.66 -42.24
CA PRO A 56 3.12 -4.28 -41.19
C PRO A 56 3.74 -5.53 -40.56
N ASP A 57 4.43 -6.35 -41.35
CA ASP A 57 5.05 -7.59 -40.84
C ASP A 57 6.21 -7.28 -39.88
N LEU A 58 7.00 -6.25 -40.20
CA LEU A 58 8.07 -5.74 -39.33
C LEU A 58 7.48 -5.16 -38.03
N ALA A 59 6.35 -4.45 -38.11
CA ALA A 59 5.67 -3.89 -36.95
C ALA A 59 5.11 -4.99 -36.02
N ASP A 60 4.48 -6.02 -36.58
CA ASP A 60 4.01 -7.18 -35.81
C ASP A 60 5.19 -7.92 -35.14
N LEU A 61 6.30 -8.10 -35.87
CA LEU A 61 7.51 -8.73 -35.34
C LEU A 61 8.13 -7.90 -34.21
N LEU A 62 8.11 -6.57 -34.30
CA LEU A 62 8.59 -5.68 -33.23
C LEU A 62 7.78 -5.85 -31.94
N LEU A 63 6.47 -6.09 -32.04
CA LEU A 63 5.61 -6.31 -30.87
C LEU A 63 5.86 -7.67 -30.21
N ASP A 64 6.09 -8.70 -31.03
CA ASP A 64 6.26 -10.08 -30.56
C ASP A 64 7.70 -10.44 -30.16
N GLN A 65 8.71 -9.89 -30.85
CA GLN A 65 10.14 -10.15 -30.66
C GLN A 65 10.99 -8.84 -30.65
N PRO A 66 10.68 -7.90 -29.74
CA PRO A 66 11.32 -6.58 -29.73
C PRO A 66 12.84 -6.60 -29.61
N GLU A 67 13.43 -7.54 -28.88
CA GLU A 67 14.88 -7.54 -28.66
C GLU A 67 15.69 -7.81 -29.93
N GLU A 68 15.18 -8.69 -30.79
CA GLU A 68 15.85 -9.03 -32.05
C GLU A 68 15.67 -7.89 -33.06
N VAL A 69 14.44 -7.37 -33.15
CA VAL A 69 14.07 -6.31 -34.09
C VAL A 69 14.73 -4.97 -33.72
N LEU A 70 14.76 -4.60 -32.44
CA LEU A 70 15.46 -3.39 -31.99
C LEU A 70 16.96 -3.46 -32.23
N ARG A 71 17.59 -4.65 -32.07
CA ARG A 71 19.00 -4.83 -32.44
C ARG A 71 19.22 -4.68 -33.93
N ALA A 72 18.34 -5.24 -34.76
CA ALA A 72 18.41 -5.04 -36.21
C ALA A 72 18.32 -3.56 -36.58
N ALA A 73 17.44 -2.80 -35.91
CA ALA A 73 17.32 -1.36 -36.07
C ALA A 73 18.59 -0.60 -35.63
N GLU A 74 19.20 -0.95 -34.49
CA GLU A 74 20.45 -0.34 -34.02
C GLU A 74 21.61 -0.62 -35.00
N ILE A 75 21.74 -1.85 -35.51
CA ILE A 75 22.74 -2.22 -36.52
C ILE A 75 22.49 -1.48 -37.84
N ALA A 76 21.23 -1.28 -38.23
CA ALA A 76 20.90 -0.50 -39.41
C ALA A 76 21.41 0.94 -39.30
N ILE A 77 21.34 1.56 -38.11
CA ILE A 77 21.90 2.89 -37.83
C ILE A 77 23.43 2.89 -37.90
N GLU A 78 24.10 1.87 -37.36
CA GLU A 78 25.57 1.73 -37.40
C GLU A 78 26.13 1.64 -38.84
N GLN A 79 25.31 1.24 -39.82
CA GLN A 79 25.69 1.17 -41.24
C GLN A 79 25.55 2.51 -41.99
N PHE A 80 24.95 3.54 -41.39
CA PHE A 80 25.00 4.89 -41.94
C PHE A 80 26.41 5.48 -41.77
N ASP A 81 26.80 6.34 -42.71
CA ASP A 81 28.10 7.02 -42.71
C ASP A 81 28.12 8.12 -41.62
N LEU A 82 28.23 7.69 -40.37
CA LEU A 82 28.30 8.53 -39.18
C LEU A 82 29.77 8.78 -38.80
N PRO A 83 30.12 9.95 -38.23
CA PRO A 83 31.48 10.21 -37.77
C PRO A 83 31.97 9.14 -36.77
N GLU A 84 33.22 8.66 -36.92
CA GLU A 84 33.77 7.50 -36.17
C GLU A 84 33.73 7.61 -34.63
N ASP A 85 33.52 8.82 -34.09
CA ASP A 85 33.54 9.11 -32.64
C ASP A 85 32.16 9.09 -31.97
N ASN A 86 31.11 8.63 -32.66
CA ASN A 86 29.74 8.76 -32.17
C ASN A 86 29.32 7.60 -31.21
N PRO A 87 28.61 7.89 -30.10
CA PRO A 87 28.10 6.86 -29.22
C PRO A 87 27.07 5.97 -29.95
N LYS A 88 26.96 4.71 -29.53
CA LYS A 88 25.92 3.79 -30.00
C LYS A 88 24.53 4.41 -29.79
N ILE A 89 23.78 4.56 -30.87
CA ILE A 89 22.45 5.17 -30.86
C ILE A 89 21.41 4.09 -30.60
N ALA A 90 20.72 4.19 -29.45
CA ALA A 90 19.62 3.29 -29.11
C ALA A 90 18.32 3.70 -29.80
N VAL A 91 17.54 2.74 -30.28
CA VAL A 91 16.23 3.00 -30.91
C VAL A 91 15.12 2.99 -29.85
N ARG A 92 14.34 4.08 -29.80
CA ARG A 92 13.31 4.34 -28.81
C ARG A 92 11.94 4.40 -29.48
N ILE A 93 11.04 3.49 -29.18
CA ILE A 93 9.73 3.36 -29.82
C ILE A 93 8.66 4.10 -29.02
N LYS A 94 8.05 5.10 -29.65
CA LYS A 94 6.89 5.82 -29.10
C LYS A 94 5.59 5.40 -29.79
N ASN A 95 4.46 5.76 -29.20
CA ASN A 95 3.12 5.63 -29.80
C ASN A 95 2.72 4.19 -30.21
N LEU A 96 2.89 3.24 -29.30
CA LEU A 96 2.32 1.89 -29.48
C LEU A 96 0.79 1.94 -29.65
N PRO A 97 0.21 1.00 -30.41
CA PRO A 97 -1.23 0.93 -30.61
C PRO A 97 -1.95 0.64 -29.28
N LYS A 98 -3.16 1.19 -29.12
CA LYS A 98 -3.97 1.02 -27.89
C LYS A 98 -4.22 -0.43 -27.49
N SER A 99 -4.13 -1.37 -28.43
CA SER A 99 -4.23 -2.82 -28.14
C SER A 99 -3.06 -3.35 -27.29
N GLN A 100 -1.92 -2.67 -27.31
CA GLN A 100 -0.72 -3.01 -26.53
C GLN A 100 -0.61 -2.19 -25.24
N GLU A 101 -1.57 -1.31 -24.97
CA GLU A 101 -1.70 -0.61 -23.69
C GLU A 101 -2.37 -1.55 -22.67
N ILE A 102 -1.60 -2.00 -21.69
CA ILE A 102 -2.06 -2.99 -20.71
C ILE A 102 -1.90 -2.41 -19.30
N LEU A 103 -2.97 -2.48 -18.50
CA LEU A 103 -2.88 -2.16 -17.07
C LEU A 103 -1.94 -3.13 -16.36
N ILE A 104 -1.16 -2.66 -15.40
CA ILE A 104 -0.20 -3.47 -14.63
C ILE A 104 -0.88 -4.73 -14.05
N ARG A 105 -2.12 -4.60 -13.61
CA ARG A 105 -2.99 -5.68 -13.14
C ARG A 105 -3.24 -6.79 -14.13
N ASN A 106 -3.25 -6.47 -15.42
CA ASN A 106 -3.60 -7.38 -16.51
C ASN A 106 -2.38 -8.08 -17.11
N VAL A 107 -1.16 -7.78 -16.63
CA VAL A 107 0.05 -8.49 -17.05
C VAL A 107 0.00 -9.96 -16.61
N ARG A 108 0.38 -10.87 -17.52
CA ARG A 108 0.22 -12.33 -17.44
C ARG A 108 1.37 -12.97 -18.23
N ALA A 109 1.56 -14.28 -18.09
CA ALA A 109 2.63 -15.01 -18.77
C ALA A 109 2.67 -14.82 -20.29
N LYS A 110 1.52 -14.68 -20.97
CA LYS A 110 1.44 -14.45 -22.42
C LYS A 110 2.07 -13.13 -22.91
N HIS A 111 2.38 -12.22 -21.99
CA HIS A 111 2.97 -10.91 -22.27
C HIS A 111 4.49 -10.90 -22.10
N ILE A 112 5.07 -11.98 -21.56
CA ILE A 112 6.53 -12.08 -21.37
C ILE A 112 7.21 -12.04 -22.74
N GLY A 113 8.26 -11.24 -22.86
CA GLY A 113 9.03 -11.04 -24.08
C GLY A 113 8.40 -10.08 -25.09
N LYS A 114 7.16 -9.63 -24.89
CA LYS A 114 6.46 -8.71 -25.79
C LYS A 114 6.69 -7.25 -25.44
N LEU A 115 6.59 -6.38 -26.44
CA LEU A 115 6.66 -4.93 -26.28
C LEU A 115 5.28 -4.37 -25.94
N LEU A 116 5.17 -3.71 -24.79
CA LEU A 116 3.90 -3.20 -24.25
C LEU A 116 4.03 -1.76 -23.75
N ALA A 117 2.90 -1.06 -23.70
CA ALA A 117 2.78 0.26 -23.11
C ALA A 117 2.07 0.20 -21.75
N PHE A 118 2.64 0.89 -20.77
CA PHE A 118 2.15 0.99 -19.40
C PHE A 118 2.06 2.45 -18.99
N GLU A 119 0.98 2.82 -18.30
CA GLU A 119 0.79 4.18 -17.78
C GLU A 119 0.56 4.11 -16.28
N GLY A 120 1.22 5.00 -15.54
CA GLY A 120 1.11 5.03 -14.09
C GLY A 120 1.92 6.13 -13.43
N ILE A 121 1.84 6.17 -12.11
CA ILE A 121 2.51 7.14 -11.26
C ILE A 121 3.79 6.51 -10.72
N VAL A 122 4.91 7.24 -10.79
CA VAL A 122 6.17 6.81 -10.18
C VAL A 122 6.05 6.89 -8.66
N ARG A 123 6.11 5.76 -7.95
CA ARG A 123 6.04 5.72 -6.48
C ARG A 123 7.41 5.89 -5.83
N GLN A 124 8.39 5.18 -6.37
CA GLN A 124 9.73 5.10 -5.82
C GLN A 124 10.75 4.98 -6.95
N LYS A 125 11.93 5.53 -6.71
CA LYS A 125 13.07 5.52 -7.60
C LYS A 125 14.32 5.14 -6.80
N SER A 126 15.16 4.28 -7.34
CA SER A 126 16.47 3.94 -6.74
C SER A 126 17.52 4.95 -7.17
N ASP A 127 18.68 4.95 -6.52
CA ASP A 127 19.86 5.64 -7.05
C ASP A 127 20.28 5.03 -8.38
N VAL A 128 20.93 5.85 -9.21
CA VAL A 128 21.62 5.38 -10.43
C VAL A 128 22.83 4.55 -10.02
N ARG A 129 22.93 3.33 -10.57
CA ARG A 129 24.04 2.42 -10.28
C ARG A 129 24.59 1.84 -11.57
N PRO A 130 25.91 1.70 -11.70
CA PRO A 130 26.50 1.08 -12.87
C PRO A 130 26.20 -0.44 -12.88
N GLN A 131 25.68 -0.93 -13.99
CA GLN A 131 25.41 -2.34 -14.26
C GLN A 131 26.34 -2.85 -15.37
N VAL A 132 26.87 -4.06 -15.21
CA VAL A 132 27.69 -4.68 -16.26
C VAL A 132 26.79 -5.20 -17.39
N THR A 133 27.04 -4.80 -18.63
CA THR A 133 26.37 -5.32 -19.83
C THR A 133 27.21 -6.33 -20.59
N GLN A 134 28.53 -6.14 -20.60
CA GLN A 134 29.47 -7.03 -21.26
C GLN A 134 30.71 -7.23 -20.38
N ALA A 135 31.20 -8.46 -20.31
CA ALA A 135 32.46 -8.78 -19.65
C ALA A 135 33.38 -9.55 -20.59
N LYS A 136 34.64 -9.15 -20.66
CA LYS A 136 35.70 -9.81 -21.45
C LYS A 136 36.55 -10.65 -20.50
N PHE A 137 36.69 -11.93 -20.82
CA PHE A 137 37.37 -12.92 -20.00
C PHE A 137 38.56 -13.51 -20.75
N GLU A 138 39.73 -13.56 -20.14
CA GLU A 138 40.90 -14.21 -20.70
C GLU A 138 40.98 -15.66 -20.21
N CYS A 139 41.21 -16.57 -21.15
CA CYS A 139 41.51 -17.96 -20.87
C CYS A 139 42.96 -18.09 -20.37
N PRO A 140 43.20 -18.52 -19.11
CA PRO A 140 44.56 -18.59 -18.59
C PRO A 140 45.43 -19.70 -19.20
N SER A 141 44.90 -20.53 -20.12
CA SER A 141 45.67 -21.58 -20.82
C SER A 141 46.15 -21.17 -22.19
N CYS A 142 45.39 -20.34 -22.92
CA CYS A 142 45.72 -19.99 -24.30
C CYS A 142 45.68 -18.48 -24.56
N GLY A 143 45.41 -17.65 -23.55
CA GLY A 143 45.32 -16.19 -23.70
C GLY A 143 44.10 -15.71 -24.50
N ASN A 144 43.23 -16.62 -24.96
CA ASN A 144 42.07 -16.24 -25.76
C ASN A 144 41.10 -15.37 -24.95
N ILE A 145 40.70 -14.23 -25.52
CA ILE A 145 39.74 -13.30 -24.93
C ILE A 145 38.34 -13.70 -25.39
N ILE A 146 37.48 -14.02 -24.43
CA ILE A 146 36.10 -14.45 -24.61
C ILE A 146 35.20 -13.33 -24.10
N THR A 147 34.43 -12.73 -24.99
CA THR A 147 33.43 -11.74 -24.63
C THR A 147 32.12 -12.44 -24.27
N VAL A 148 31.60 -12.19 -23.07
CA VAL A 148 30.33 -12.74 -22.58
C VAL A 148 29.38 -11.59 -22.24
N LEU A 149 28.24 -11.57 -22.92
CA LEU A 149 27.15 -10.65 -22.62
C LEU A 149 26.53 -11.01 -21.27
N GLN A 150 26.34 -10.01 -20.42
CA GLN A 150 25.80 -10.11 -19.06
C GLN A 150 24.31 -9.77 -19.06
N MET A 151 23.50 -10.58 -19.75
CA MET A 151 22.06 -10.32 -19.91
C MET A 151 21.22 -10.75 -18.69
N ASP A 152 21.79 -11.51 -17.77
CA ASP A 152 21.11 -12.06 -16.61
C ASP A 152 21.38 -11.27 -15.33
N SER A 153 20.52 -11.49 -14.31
CA SER A 153 20.69 -10.91 -12.98
C SER A 153 21.92 -11.45 -12.22
N LYS A 154 22.52 -12.56 -12.68
CA LYS A 154 23.74 -13.12 -12.13
C LYS A 154 24.89 -12.92 -13.11
N PHE A 155 26.03 -12.51 -12.57
CA PHE A 155 27.27 -12.39 -13.35
C PHE A 155 27.65 -13.76 -13.94
N LYS A 156 27.65 -13.86 -15.26
CA LYS A 156 27.96 -15.08 -16.02
C LYS A 156 29.42 -15.09 -16.46
N GLU A 157 30.11 -16.17 -16.14
CA GLU A 157 31.44 -16.46 -16.67
C GLU A 157 31.35 -17.50 -17.80
N PRO A 158 32.26 -17.49 -18.78
CA PRO A 158 32.31 -18.52 -19.80
C PRO A 158 32.56 -19.90 -19.15
N THR A 159 31.90 -20.94 -19.65
CA THR A 159 32.02 -22.30 -19.11
C THR A 159 33.13 -23.11 -19.79
N ARG A 160 33.46 -22.76 -21.04
CA ARG A 160 34.48 -23.45 -21.84
C ARG A 160 35.15 -22.49 -22.83
N CYS A 161 36.45 -22.66 -23.03
CA CYS A 161 37.21 -22.00 -24.09
C CYS A 161 37.26 -22.87 -25.36
N GLY A 162 37.47 -22.26 -26.53
CA GLY A 162 37.73 -22.98 -27.79
C GLY A 162 38.93 -23.95 -27.74
N CYS A 163 39.89 -23.71 -26.84
CA CYS A 163 41.02 -24.63 -26.59
C CYS A 163 40.68 -25.84 -25.69
N GLY A 164 39.41 -25.99 -25.29
CA GLY A 164 38.94 -27.10 -24.46
C GLY A 164 39.03 -26.89 -22.94
N ARG A 165 39.69 -25.82 -22.45
CA ARG A 165 39.76 -25.50 -21.02
C ARG A 165 38.35 -25.25 -20.45
N LYS A 166 38.04 -25.91 -19.33
CA LYS A 166 36.86 -25.68 -18.49
C LYS A 166 37.35 -25.19 -17.12
N GLY A 167 36.65 -24.23 -16.51
CA GLY A 167 36.99 -23.69 -15.20
C GLY A 167 36.81 -22.18 -15.11
N LYS A 168 37.36 -21.55 -14.07
CA LYS A 168 37.30 -20.09 -13.88
C LYS A 168 38.16 -19.37 -14.92
N PHE A 169 37.62 -18.29 -15.46
CA PHE A 169 38.31 -17.41 -16.40
C PHE A 169 38.74 -16.12 -15.72
N ARG A 170 39.77 -15.45 -16.24
CA ARG A 170 40.23 -14.17 -15.68
C ARG A 170 39.41 -13.04 -16.26
N LEU A 171 38.72 -12.26 -15.43
CA LEU A 171 38.05 -11.05 -15.89
C LEU A 171 39.10 -9.99 -16.30
N VAL A 172 39.05 -9.54 -17.55
CA VAL A 172 39.95 -8.52 -18.11
C VAL A 172 39.30 -7.15 -18.10
N HIS A 173 38.08 -7.08 -18.62
CA HIS A 173 37.35 -5.83 -18.82
C HIS A 173 35.87 -6.05 -18.58
N LYS A 174 35.18 -5.02 -18.08
CA LYS A 174 33.72 -5.00 -17.96
C LYS A 174 33.20 -3.67 -18.48
N GLU A 175 32.25 -3.73 -19.41
CA GLU A 175 31.50 -2.56 -19.87
C GLU A 175 30.36 -2.33 -18.89
N LEU A 176 30.28 -1.10 -18.40
CA LEU A 176 29.29 -0.65 -17.44
C LEU A 176 28.33 0.30 -18.15
N VAL A 177 27.04 0.16 -17.88
CA VAL A 177 26.02 1.13 -18.26
C VAL A 177 25.30 1.60 -17.02
N ASP A 178 24.88 2.85 -17.01
CA ASP A 178 24.05 3.38 -15.93
C ASP A 178 22.67 2.74 -15.99
N ALA A 179 22.24 2.26 -14.82
CA ALA A 179 20.97 1.59 -14.67
C ALA A 179 20.25 2.07 -13.40
N GLN A 180 18.92 2.08 -13.48
CA GLN A 180 18.09 2.57 -12.39
C GLN A 180 16.78 1.79 -12.31
N GLY A 181 16.34 1.49 -11.10
CA GLY A 181 15.04 0.88 -10.83
C GLY A 181 14.00 1.92 -10.44
N LEU A 182 12.80 1.78 -10.96
CA LEU A 182 11.63 2.55 -10.53
C LEU A 182 10.45 1.62 -10.24
N VAL A 183 9.54 2.07 -9.40
CA VAL A 183 8.30 1.37 -9.06
C VAL A 183 7.15 2.16 -9.65
N LEU A 184 6.52 1.61 -10.69
CA LEU A 184 5.34 2.21 -11.32
C LEU A 184 4.07 1.68 -10.62
N GLU A 185 3.19 2.59 -10.23
CA GLU A 185 1.88 2.30 -9.62
C GLU A 185 0.76 2.70 -10.57
N GLU A 186 -0.31 1.90 -10.68
CA GLU A 186 -1.46 2.25 -11.52
C GLU A 186 -2.11 3.57 -11.10
N ALA A 187 -2.50 4.38 -12.09
CA ALA A 187 -3.22 5.62 -11.84
C ALA A 187 -4.61 5.32 -11.22
N PRO A 188 -4.96 5.92 -10.06
CA PRO A 188 -6.24 5.67 -9.38
C PRO A 188 -7.47 5.97 -10.24
N GLU A 189 -7.33 6.88 -11.21
CA GLU A 189 -8.39 7.34 -12.11
C GLU A 189 -8.85 6.25 -13.09
N ARG A 190 -7.99 5.26 -13.36
CA ARG A 190 -8.31 4.10 -14.21
C ARG A 190 -8.81 2.89 -13.42
N LEU A 191 -8.94 3.01 -12.09
CA LEU A 191 -9.42 1.92 -11.24
C LEU A 191 -10.93 2.03 -11.03
N GLU A 192 -11.63 0.93 -11.22
CA GLU A 192 -13.06 0.82 -10.93
C GLU A 192 -13.27 0.23 -9.52
N GLY A 193 -14.23 0.76 -8.76
CA GLY A 193 -14.78 0.05 -7.59
C GLY A 193 -13.83 -0.24 -6.40
N GLY A 194 -13.06 0.74 -5.92
CA GLY A 194 -12.27 0.60 -4.68
C GLY A 194 -11.13 -0.43 -4.76
N GLU A 195 -10.76 -0.84 -5.97
CA GLU A 195 -9.62 -1.71 -6.21
C GLU A 195 -8.31 -1.09 -5.70
N GLN A 196 -7.44 -1.95 -5.18
CA GLN A 196 -6.09 -1.51 -4.81
C GLN A 196 -5.22 -1.38 -6.08
N PRO A 197 -4.51 -0.25 -6.26
CA PRO A 197 -3.58 -0.07 -7.36
C PRO A 197 -2.47 -1.12 -7.26
N LYS A 198 -2.16 -1.76 -8.38
CA LYS A 198 -1.02 -2.67 -8.47
C LYS A 198 0.24 -1.93 -8.86
N ARG A 199 1.37 -2.56 -8.54
CA ARG A 199 2.72 -2.03 -8.77
C ARG A 199 3.54 -3.00 -9.59
N MET A 200 4.45 -2.45 -10.39
CA MET A 200 5.45 -3.23 -11.11
C MET A 200 6.78 -2.51 -11.08
N ASN A 201 7.85 -3.29 -10.99
CA ASN A 201 9.20 -2.75 -11.10
C ASN A 201 9.48 -2.49 -12.57
N VAL A 202 10.05 -1.33 -12.86
CA VAL A 202 10.53 -0.96 -14.18
C VAL A 202 12.02 -0.66 -14.08
N PHE A 203 12.76 -1.04 -15.11
CA PHE A 203 14.20 -0.93 -15.18
C PHE A 203 14.58 -0.01 -16.34
N LEU A 204 15.35 1.04 -16.03
CA LEU A 204 15.88 2.01 -16.99
C LEU A 204 17.38 1.76 -17.20
N LYS A 205 17.85 1.99 -18.43
CA LYS A 205 19.26 1.86 -18.82
C LYS A 205 19.68 3.03 -19.72
N ASN A 206 20.97 3.31 -19.77
CA ASN A 206 21.59 4.26 -20.71
C ASN A 206 20.98 5.68 -20.59
N ASP A 207 20.57 6.27 -21.71
CA ASP A 207 19.98 7.61 -21.85
C ASP A 207 18.70 7.85 -21.04
N LEU A 208 17.95 6.79 -20.73
CA LEU A 208 16.75 6.88 -19.88
C LEU A 208 17.10 7.25 -18.42
N VAL A 209 18.38 7.16 -18.05
CA VAL A 209 18.91 7.50 -16.72
C VAL A 209 19.67 8.83 -16.74
N SER A 210 19.70 9.54 -17.89
CA SER A 210 20.33 10.86 -17.99
C SER A 210 19.70 11.87 -17.02
N PRO A 211 20.40 12.93 -16.60
CA PRO A 211 19.86 13.94 -15.67
C PRO A 211 18.54 14.60 -16.13
N ILE A 212 18.29 14.64 -17.44
CA ILE A 212 17.07 15.18 -18.03
C ILE A 212 15.93 14.18 -17.86
N SER A 213 16.14 12.93 -18.29
CA SER A 213 15.20 11.82 -18.10
C SER A 213 14.94 11.53 -16.62
N GLU A 214 15.92 11.82 -15.76
CA GLU A 214 15.82 11.67 -14.32
C GLU A 214 14.75 12.59 -13.73
N LYS A 215 14.66 13.84 -14.21
CA LYS A 215 13.64 14.80 -13.77
C LYS A 215 12.23 14.36 -14.17
N LYS A 216 12.08 13.82 -15.39
CA LYS A 216 10.80 13.33 -15.93
C LYS A 216 10.25 12.13 -15.14
N THR A 217 11.14 11.34 -14.55
CA THR A 217 10.79 10.11 -13.81
C THR A 217 10.82 10.29 -12.29
N ASN A 218 10.65 11.52 -11.79
CA ASN A 218 10.65 11.76 -10.35
C ASN A 218 9.43 11.13 -9.64
N PRO A 219 9.57 10.74 -8.35
CA PRO A 219 8.43 10.25 -7.57
C PRO A 219 7.25 11.23 -7.58
N GLY A 220 6.07 10.72 -7.87
CA GLY A 220 4.82 11.47 -8.01
C GLY A 220 4.48 11.87 -9.44
N GLN A 221 5.41 11.75 -10.41
CA GLN A 221 5.15 12.04 -11.82
C GLN A 221 4.26 10.97 -12.46
N HIS A 222 3.39 11.40 -13.37
CA HIS A 222 2.57 10.53 -14.19
C HIS A 222 3.30 10.28 -15.52
N ILE A 223 3.67 9.02 -15.76
CA ILE A 223 4.48 8.64 -16.92
C ILE A 223 3.83 7.50 -17.68
N LYS A 224 4.11 7.47 -18.98
CA LYS A 224 3.83 6.34 -19.86
C LYS A 224 5.14 5.74 -20.33
N ILE A 225 5.21 4.42 -20.30
CA ILE A 225 6.42 3.63 -20.52
C ILE A 225 6.12 2.60 -21.59
N THR A 226 6.91 2.62 -22.66
CA THR A 226 7.02 1.51 -23.61
C THR A 226 8.14 0.60 -23.16
N GLY A 227 7.88 -0.69 -22.95
CA GLY A 227 8.91 -1.61 -22.48
C GLY A 227 8.57 -3.09 -22.66
N VAL A 228 9.60 -3.91 -22.50
CA VAL A 228 9.51 -5.37 -22.64
C VAL A 228 9.28 -6.00 -21.28
N VAL A 229 8.30 -6.90 -21.18
CA VAL A 229 8.05 -7.63 -19.93
C VAL A 229 9.06 -8.78 -19.79
N LYS A 230 9.84 -8.74 -18.72
CA LYS A 230 10.87 -9.72 -18.37
C LYS A 230 10.47 -10.49 -17.11
N GLU A 231 10.93 -11.74 -17.03
CA GLU A 231 10.82 -12.55 -15.83
C GLU A 231 12.10 -12.49 -15.00
N VAL A 232 11.95 -12.43 -13.68
CA VAL A 232 13.06 -12.40 -12.73
C VAL A 232 12.90 -13.60 -11.77
N PRO A 233 13.92 -14.45 -11.63
CA PRO A 233 13.84 -15.61 -10.76
C PRO A 233 13.77 -15.19 -9.29
N ILE A 234 12.78 -15.71 -8.55
CA ILE A 234 12.68 -15.47 -7.11
C ILE A 234 13.62 -16.44 -6.39
N ILE A 235 14.59 -15.91 -5.65
CA ILE A 235 15.50 -16.70 -4.82
C ILE A 235 14.82 -16.87 -3.45
N THR A 236 14.58 -18.12 -3.05
CA THR A 236 14.00 -18.41 -1.73
C THR A 236 15.00 -18.15 -0.61
N LYS A 237 14.54 -18.02 0.65
CA LYS A 237 15.42 -17.84 1.82
C LYS A 237 16.47 -18.94 1.98
N SER A 238 16.23 -20.11 1.39
CA SER A 238 17.14 -21.26 1.38
C SER A 238 18.18 -21.20 0.24
N GLY A 239 18.17 -20.16 -0.59
CA GLY A 239 19.08 -19.97 -1.72
C GLY A 239 18.71 -20.75 -2.99
N SER A 240 17.68 -21.60 -2.95
CA SER A 240 17.17 -22.31 -4.14
C SER A 240 16.27 -21.42 -4.98
N GLN A 241 16.31 -21.61 -6.30
CA GLN A 241 15.42 -20.93 -7.25
C GLN A 241 13.98 -21.42 -7.06
N SER A 242 13.05 -20.48 -6.91
CA SER A 242 11.61 -20.75 -6.87
C SER A 242 11.09 -21.13 -8.26
N THR A 243 10.02 -21.92 -8.30
CA THR A 243 9.24 -22.15 -9.54
C THR A 243 8.38 -20.94 -9.92
N ARG A 244 8.30 -19.94 -9.04
CA ARG A 244 7.62 -18.66 -9.28
C ARG A 244 8.64 -17.61 -9.68
N PHE A 245 8.30 -16.85 -10.71
CA PHE A 245 9.07 -15.72 -11.21
C PHE A 245 8.31 -14.42 -10.89
N ASP A 246 9.05 -13.37 -10.57
CA ASP A 246 8.51 -12.01 -10.55
C ASP A 246 8.59 -11.42 -11.96
N LEU A 247 7.75 -10.41 -12.22
CA LEU A 247 7.76 -9.69 -13.50
C LEU A 247 8.36 -8.31 -13.32
N LEU A 248 9.11 -7.89 -14.33
CA LEU A 248 9.80 -6.61 -14.44
C LEU A 248 9.52 -6.04 -15.83
N ILE A 249 9.42 -4.74 -15.96
CA ILE A 249 9.42 -4.07 -17.26
C ILE A 249 10.82 -3.54 -17.53
N GLU A 250 11.43 -3.93 -18.63
CA GLU A 250 12.63 -3.28 -19.15
C GLU A 250 12.18 -2.16 -20.10
N ALA A 251 12.41 -0.91 -19.70
CA ALA A 251 11.91 0.23 -20.46
C ALA A 251 12.71 0.43 -21.75
N ASN A 252 11.98 0.56 -22.86
CA ASN A 252 12.52 1.04 -24.11
C ASN A 252 12.32 2.55 -24.25
N TYR A 253 11.16 3.11 -23.90
CA TYR A 253 10.91 4.54 -24.00
C TYR A 253 10.05 5.01 -22.81
N VAL A 254 10.29 6.25 -22.36
CA VAL A 254 9.54 6.87 -21.26
C VAL A 254 9.11 8.27 -21.67
N GLU A 255 7.83 8.55 -21.51
CA GLU A 255 7.22 9.85 -21.75
C GLU A 255 6.46 10.32 -20.51
N SER A 256 6.49 11.63 -20.25
CA SER A 256 5.64 12.24 -19.21
C SER A 256 4.24 12.43 -19.78
N VAL A 257 3.22 12.03 -19.03
CA VAL A 257 1.81 12.31 -19.39
C VAL A 257 1.43 13.72 -18.96
N GLU A 258 2.07 14.24 -17.91
CA GLU A 258 1.94 15.65 -17.54
C GLU A 258 2.89 16.47 -18.42
N GLU A 259 2.34 17.30 -19.31
CA GLU A 259 3.10 18.25 -20.13
C GLU A 259 3.83 19.24 -19.21
N ASP A 260 5.17 19.20 -19.20
CA ASP A 260 5.95 20.31 -18.67
C ASP A 260 5.77 21.53 -19.59
N TYR A 261 5.82 22.76 -19.05
CA TYR A 261 5.82 23.98 -19.88
C TYR A 261 6.90 23.96 -20.98
N SER A 262 7.97 23.20 -20.79
CA SER A 262 9.08 23.01 -21.73
C SER A 262 8.82 21.96 -22.82
N ASP A 263 7.80 21.11 -22.67
CA ASP A 263 7.44 20.09 -23.66
C ASP A 263 6.41 20.61 -24.69
N ILE A 264 5.84 21.81 -24.48
CA ILE A 264 4.97 22.48 -25.47
C ILE A 264 5.85 23.01 -26.60
N VAL A 265 5.94 22.24 -27.69
CA VAL A 265 6.58 22.68 -28.93
C VAL A 265 5.62 23.60 -29.67
N ILE A 266 5.90 24.90 -29.65
CA ILE A 266 5.15 25.89 -30.42
C ILE A 266 5.70 25.89 -31.84
N THR A 267 4.86 25.55 -32.81
CA THR A 267 5.22 25.64 -34.23
C THR A 267 5.35 27.11 -34.66
N PRO A 268 6.12 27.43 -35.72
CA PRO A 268 6.21 28.81 -36.22
C PRO A 268 4.84 29.41 -36.57
N GLU A 269 3.93 28.58 -37.08
CA GLU A 269 2.54 28.99 -37.40
C GLU A 269 1.76 29.36 -36.13
N GLU A 270 1.84 28.53 -35.07
CA GLU A 270 1.21 28.84 -33.78
C GLU A 270 1.83 30.06 -33.11
N GLU A 271 3.14 30.29 -33.26
CA GLU A 271 3.81 31.49 -32.74
C GLU A 271 3.24 32.76 -33.39
N GLU A 272 3.05 32.75 -34.71
CA GLU A 272 2.42 33.86 -35.43
C GLU A 272 0.99 34.10 -34.95
N GLU A 273 0.18 33.05 -34.79
CA GLU A 273 -1.18 33.14 -34.25
C GLU A 273 -1.20 33.73 -32.83
N ILE A 274 -0.28 33.31 -31.96
CA ILE A 274 -0.15 33.82 -30.59
C ILE A 274 0.21 35.31 -30.62
N ILE A 275 1.15 35.72 -31.48
CA ILE A 275 1.55 37.13 -31.63
C ILE A 275 0.38 37.96 -32.17
N GLU A 276 -0.39 37.44 -33.13
CA GLU A 276 -1.59 38.11 -33.65
C GLU A 276 -2.65 38.28 -32.55
N LEU A 277 -2.95 37.20 -31.82
CA LEU A 277 -3.89 37.23 -30.69
C LEU A 277 -3.44 38.18 -29.57
N SER A 278 -2.14 38.32 -29.33
CA SER A 278 -1.59 39.22 -28.32
C SER A 278 -1.90 40.70 -28.58
N LYS A 279 -2.16 41.06 -29.85
CA LYS A 279 -2.49 42.42 -30.28
C LYS A 279 -3.97 42.77 -30.10
N ASP A 280 -4.83 41.80 -29.80
CA ASP A 280 -6.27 42.01 -29.61
C ASP A 280 -6.53 42.84 -28.32
N PRO A 281 -7.14 44.05 -28.41
CA PRO A 281 -7.47 44.86 -27.24
C PRO A 281 -8.43 44.19 -26.25
N GLN A 282 -9.19 43.19 -26.69
CA GLN A 282 -10.16 42.43 -25.88
C GLN A 282 -9.64 41.03 -25.47
N LEU A 283 -8.33 40.77 -25.61
CA LEU A 283 -7.71 39.48 -25.30
C LEU A 283 -8.11 38.94 -23.91
N VAL A 284 -7.99 39.77 -22.86
CA VAL A 284 -8.32 39.37 -21.48
C VAL A 284 -9.77 38.89 -21.39
N LYS A 285 -10.70 39.61 -22.03
CA LYS A 285 -12.12 39.24 -22.04
C LYS A 285 -12.36 37.92 -22.79
N ARG A 286 -11.65 37.68 -23.89
CA ARG A 286 -11.70 36.41 -24.64
C ARG A 286 -11.20 35.25 -23.78
N LEU A 287 -10.08 35.42 -23.08
CA LEU A 287 -9.53 34.41 -22.16
C LEU A 287 -10.49 34.12 -21.00
N VAL A 288 -11.07 35.15 -20.40
CA VAL A 288 -12.06 35.01 -19.31
C VAL A 288 -13.27 34.17 -19.76
N ASN A 289 -13.73 34.40 -20.98
CA ASN A 289 -14.85 33.66 -21.55
C ASN A 289 -14.49 32.21 -21.93
N SER A 290 -13.22 31.91 -22.22
CA SER A 290 -12.77 30.58 -22.64
C SER A 290 -12.47 29.62 -21.49
N VAL A 291 -12.16 30.11 -20.28
CA VAL A 291 -11.84 29.25 -19.12
C VAL A 291 -12.99 28.30 -18.79
N ALA A 292 -14.17 28.84 -18.50
CA ALA A 292 -15.35 28.06 -18.13
C ALA A 292 -16.60 28.56 -18.88
N PRO A 293 -16.75 28.20 -20.17
CA PRO A 293 -17.84 28.71 -21.01
C PRO A 293 -19.22 28.17 -20.58
N SER A 294 -19.25 26.98 -19.96
CA SER A 294 -20.48 26.34 -19.48
C SER A 294 -21.09 27.00 -18.23
N ILE A 295 -20.38 27.93 -17.59
CA ILE A 295 -20.86 28.61 -16.38
C ILE A 295 -21.20 30.06 -16.74
N PHE A 296 -22.47 30.41 -16.63
CA PHE A 296 -22.92 31.77 -16.90
C PHE A 296 -22.41 32.76 -15.85
N GLY A 297 -22.01 33.96 -16.29
CA GLY A 297 -21.57 35.05 -15.41
C GLY A 297 -20.21 34.83 -14.73
N HIS A 298 -20.06 35.38 -13.53
CA HIS A 298 -18.84 35.32 -12.70
C HIS A 298 -17.55 35.83 -13.38
N GLU A 299 -17.65 36.83 -14.25
CA GLU A 299 -16.53 37.34 -15.05
C GLU A 299 -15.32 37.70 -14.20
N LYS A 300 -15.50 38.45 -13.09
CA LYS A 300 -14.40 38.80 -12.17
C LYS A 300 -13.73 37.59 -11.52
N ILE A 301 -14.48 36.54 -11.21
CA ILE A 301 -13.93 35.32 -10.60
C ILE A 301 -13.13 34.56 -11.64
N LYS A 302 -13.65 34.43 -12.87
CA LYS A 302 -12.95 33.80 -14.00
C LYS A 302 -11.67 34.56 -14.34
N GLU A 303 -11.71 35.89 -14.35
CA GLU A 303 -10.55 36.76 -14.54
C GLU A 303 -9.47 36.52 -13.49
N ALA A 304 -9.85 36.46 -12.20
CA ALA A 304 -8.92 36.13 -11.13
C ALA A 304 -8.28 34.73 -11.34
N LEU A 305 -9.07 33.74 -11.76
CA LEU A 305 -8.55 32.40 -12.08
C LEU A 305 -7.59 32.39 -13.29
N VAL A 306 -7.87 33.18 -14.33
CA VAL A 306 -6.94 33.37 -15.46
C VAL A 306 -5.61 33.94 -14.97
N MET A 307 -5.65 35.02 -14.18
CA MET A 307 -4.44 35.63 -13.62
C MET A 307 -3.66 34.67 -12.71
N GLN A 308 -4.36 33.83 -11.95
CA GLN A 308 -3.72 32.78 -11.15
C GLN A 308 -2.99 31.74 -12.00
N MET A 309 -3.57 31.32 -13.13
CA MET A 309 -2.95 30.34 -14.03
C MET A 309 -1.70 30.90 -14.72
N VAL A 310 -1.71 32.20 -15.08
CA VAL A 310 -0.53 32.89 -15.64
C VAL A 310 0.56 33.07 -14.59
N GLY A 311 0.17 33.35 -13.33
CA GLY A 311 1.09 33.59 -12.23
C GLY A 311 1.80 34.94 -12.31
N GLY A 312 2.57 35.26 -11.27
CA GLY A 312 3.39 36.46 -11.19
C GLY A 312 4.89 36.16 -11.31
N MET A 313 5.69 37.21 -11.48
CA MET A 313 7.15 37.09 -11.55
C MET A 313 7.76 36.97 -10.14
N LYS A 314 8.56 35.92 -9.92
CA LYS A 314 9.41 35.79 -8.73
C LYS A 314 10.46 36.91 -8.76
N LYS A 315 10.56 37.70 -7.69
CA LYS A 315 11.53 38.81 -7.60
C LYS A 315 12.51 38.57 -6.48
N GLU A 316 13.79 38.59 -6.81
CA GLU A 316 14.88 38.59 -5.82
C GLU A 316 15.24 40.04 -5.48
N ARG A 317 15.24 40.35 -4.19
CA ARG A 317 15.67 41.65 -3.69
C ARG A 317 17.18 41.64 -3.45
N GLN A 318 17.76 42.83 -3.35
CA GLN A 318 19.20 43.02 -3.13
C GLN A 318 19.70 42.41 -1.79
N ASP A 319 18.79 42.14 -0.84
CA ASP A 319 19.05 41.50 0.44
C ASP A 319 19.00 39.96 0.38
N GLY A 320 18.81 39.37 -0.81
CA GLY A 320 18.67 37.92 -1.01
C GLY A 320 17.29 37.36 -0.65
N SER A 321 16.35 38.20 -0.19
CA SER A 321 14.97 37.77 0.03
C SER A 321 14.22 37.62 -1.30
N VAL A 322 13.40 36.58 -1.39
CA VAL A 322 12.63 36.30 -2.60
C VAL A 322 11.14 36.56 -2.36
N THR A 323 10.56 37.41 -3.20
CA THR A 323 9.11 37.62 -3.24
C THR A 323 8.46 36.57 -4.15
N ARG A 324 7.45 35.86 -3.63
CA ARG A 324 6.70 34.85 -4.40
C ARG A 324 5.97 35.46 -5.59
N GLY A 325 5.92 34.73 -6.70
CA GLY A 325 5.09 35.06 -7.86
C GLY A 325 3.69 34.44 -7.81
N ASP A 326 3.49 33.40 -7.00
CA ASP A 326 2.25 32.63 -6.98
C ASP A 326 1.09 33.35 -6.30
N ILE A 327 -0.09 33.28 -6.94
CA ILE A 327 -1.34 33.88 -6.45
C ILE A 327 -2.22 32.77 -5.87
N HIS A 328 -2.57 32.89 -4.58
CA HIS A 328 -3.53 31.98 -3.95
C HIS A 328 -4.91 32.63 -3.92
N ILE A 329 -5.91 31.89 -4.41
CA ILE A 329 -7.31 32.32 -4.48
C ILE A 329 -8.17 31.39 -3.63
N LEU A 330 -9.05 31.98 -2.82
CA LEU A 330 -10.09 31.27 -2.07
C LEU A 330 -11.46 31.65 -2.62
N LEU A 331 -12.20 30.68 -3.17
CA LEU A 331 -13.56 30.89 -3.67
C LEU A 331 -14.60 30.57 -2.58
N ILE A 332 -15.17 31.62 -1.98
CA ILE A 332 -16.26 31.53 -1.00
C ILE A 332 -17.59 31.88 -1.69
N GLY A 333 -18.67 31.18 -1.35
CA GLY A 333 -20.01 31.47 -1.87
C GLY A 333 -21.01 30.38 -1.52
N ASP A 334 -22.22 30.47 -2.06
CA ASP A 334 -23.28 29.50 -1.77
C ASP A 334 -23.03 28.11 -2.39
N PRO A 335 -23.62 27.04 -1.83
CA PRO A 335 -23.70 25.75 -2.50
C PRO A 335 -24.39 25.88 -3.87
N GLY A 336 -23.91 25.16 -4.88
CA GLY A 336 -24.53 25.17 -6.21
C GLY A 336 -24.11 26.32 -7.14
N ALA A 337 -23.35 27.32 -6.68
CA ALA A 337 -22.88 28.45 -7.49
C ALA A 337 -21.75 28.11 -8.51
N GLY A 338 -21.67 26.86 -8.99
CA GLY A 338 -20.69 26.45 -10.01
C GLY A 338 -19.21 26.41 -9.58
N LYS A 339 -18.85 26.81 -8.36
CA LYS A 339 -17.45 26.87 -7.85
C LYS A 339 -16.63 25.61 -8.11
N SER A 340 -17.17 24.43 -7.78
CA SER A 340 -16.46 23.17 -7.97
C SER A 340 -16.26 22.82 -9.44
N GLN A 341 -17.20 23.22 -10.32
CA GLN A 341 -17.07 23.00 -11.77
C GLN A 341 -16.03 23.94 -12.38
N MET A 342 -15.97 25.21 -11.94
CA MET A 342 -14.88 26.13 -12.34
C MET A 342 -13.51 25.55 -11.98
N LEU A 343 -13.32 25.08 -10.74
CA LEU A 343 -12.04 24.52 -10.30
C LEU A 343 -11.66 23.24 -11.06
N LYS A 344 -12.63 22.36 -11.36
CA LYS A 344 -12.38 21.17 -12.20
C LYS A 344 -11.94 21.55 -13.61
N ARG A 345 -12.51 22.61 -14.18
CA ARG A 345 -12.13 23.09 -15.51
C ARG A 345 -10.75 23.72 -15.51
N VAL A 346 -10.43 24.56 -14.52
CA VAL A 346 -9.07 25.09 -14.31
C VAL A 346 -8.07 23.95 -14.18
N ALA A 347 -8.38 22.90 -13.43
CA ALA A 347 -7.50 21.75 -13.27
C ALA A 347 -7.24 20.95 -14.57
N LYS A 348 -8.10 21.08 -15.59
CA LYS A 348 -7.89 20.48 -16.90
C LYS A 348 -7.12 21.38 -17.87
N VAL A 349 -7.12 22.69 -17.64
CA VAL A 349 -6.49 23.69 -18.53
C VAL A 349 -5.09 24.02 -18.06
N ALA A 350 -4.90 24.17 -16.74
CA ALA A 350 -3.63 24.54 -16.18
C ALA A 350 -2.66 23.33 -16.20
N PRO A 351 -1.42 23.51 -16.69
CA PRO A 351 -0.40 22.48 -16.61
C PRO A 351 -0.05 22.19 -15.14
N LYS A 352 0.22 20.92 -14.81
CA LYS A 352 0.50 20.43 -13.45
C LYS A 352 -0.58 20.70 -12.40
N ALA A 353 -1.84 20.88 -12.81
CA ALA A 353 -2.91 21.10 -11.85
C ALA A 353 -3.44 19.78 -11.27
N ARG A 354 -3.50 19.69 -9.93
CA ARG A 354 -4.12 18.56 -9.22
C ARG A 354 -5.42 18.97 -8.57
N TYR A 355 -6.51 18.32 -8.98
CA TYR A 355 -7.80 18.52 -8.32
C TYR A 355 -7.93 17.60 -7.11
N VAL A 356 -8.00 18.19 -5.91
CA VAL A 356 -8.23 17.45 -4.67
C VAL A 356 -9.56 17.88 -4.06
N SER A 357 -10.45 16.93 -3.82
CA SER A 357 -11.64 17.17 -3.01
C SER A 357 -11.28 17.05 -1.54
N GLY A 358 -11.72 17.99 -0.70
CA GLY A 358 -11.53 17.93 0.75
C GLY A 358 -12.13 16.68 1.41
N LYS A 359 -12.99 15.92 0.72
CA LYS A 359 -13.43 14.58 1.15
C LYS A 359 -12.30 13.54 1.15
N GLY A 360 -11.23 13.72 0.37
CA GLY A 360 -10.02 12.87 0.34
C GLY A 360 -8.87 13.35 1.24
N ALA A 361 -8.92 14.60 1.72
CA ALA A 361 -7.96 15.16 2.68
C ALA A 361 -8.34 14.86 4.15
N SER A 362 -9.31 13.98 4.39
CA SER A 362 -9.98 13.80 5.70
C SER A 362 -9.32 12.80 6.65
N GLY A 363 -8.21 12.17 6.28
CA GLY A 363 -7.62 11.08 7.08
C GLY A 363 -7.15 11.48 8.49
N ALA A 364 -6.82 12.75 8.70
CA ALA A 364 -6.06 13.17 9.89
C ALA A 364 -6.85 14.10 10.85
N GLY A 365 -8.18 14.17 10.75
CA GLY A 365 -9.03 15.04 11.60
C GLY A 365 -10.28 14.38 12.20
N LEU A 366 -10.53 13.11 11.88
CA LEU A 366 -11.67 12.33 12.37
C LEU A 366 -11.15 11.39 13.46
N CYS A 367 -11.56 11.60 14.71
CA CYS A 367 -11.10 10.78 15.83
C CYS A 367 -12.21 10.66 16.88
N VAL A 368 -12.04 9.68 17.74
CA VAL A 368 -12.83 9.43 18.96
C VAL A 368 -11.95 9.71 20.18
N SER A 369 -12.56 9.90 21.35
CA SER A 369 -11.83 10.07 22.61
C SER A 369 -10.99 8.84 22.96
N PRO A 370 -9.87 9.00 23.70
CA PRO A 370 -8.97 7.90 24.05
C PRO A 370 -9.64 6.77 24.84
N ASP A 371 -10.68 7.09 25.61
CA ASP A 371 -11.42 6.14 26.45
C ASP A 371 -12.55 5.41 25.69
N SER A 372 -12.75 5.76 24.42
CA SER A 372 -13.75 5.09 23.57
C SER A 372 -13.43 3.61 23.41
N ILE A 373 -14.42 2.76 23.69
CA ILE A 373 -14.27 1.31 23.67
C ILE A 373 -14.42 0.78 22.24
N VAL A 374 -13.44 0.00 21.79
CA VAL A 374 -13.44 -0.69 20.50
C VAL A 374 -13.39 -2.21 20.71
N LEU A 375 -14.01 -2.95 19.78
CA LEU A 375 -13.98 -4.41 19.78
C LEU A 375 -12.85 -4.91 18.87
N THR A 376 -11.84 -5.52 19.48
CA THR A 376 -10.67 -6.07 18.81
C THR A 376 -10.63 -7.59 18.92
N ASN A 377 -9.88 -8.24 18.03
CA ASN A 377 -9.63 -9.69 18.08
C ASN A 377 -8.11 -9.92 17.89
N PRO A 378 -7.41 -10.59 18.84
CA PRO A 378 -7.88 -11.37 20.00
C PRO A 378 -8.17 -10.60 21.30
N GLY A 379 -8.10 -9.26 21.29
CA GLY A 379 -8.12 -8.43 22.50
C GLY A 379 -9.45 -8.35 23.26
N GLY A 380 -10.59 -8.38 22.56
CA GLY A 380 -11.92 -8.18 23.13
C GLY A 380 -12.32 -6.71 23.14
N MET A 381 -13.12 -6.27 24.12
CA MET A 381 -13.45 -4.85 24.30
C MET A 381 -12.29 -4.15 25.03
N GLU A 382 -11.63 -3.21 24.36
CA GLU A 382 -10.50 -2.43 24.92
C GLU A 382 -10.68 -0.95 24.60
N ALA A 383 -10.09 -0.07 25.41
CA ALA A 383 -10.05 1.36 25.09
C ALA A 383 -9.17 1.60 23.86
N ILE A 384 -9.60 2.47 22.95
CA ILE A 384 -8.88 2.72 21.70
C ILE A 384 -7.46 3.23 21.93
N LYS A 385 -7.22 3.99 23.01
CA LYS A 385 -5.88 4.41 23.43
C LYS A 385 -4.95 3.22 23.64
N GLU A 386 -5.39 2.21 24.39
CA GLU A 386 -4.58 1.02 24.66
C GLU A 386 -4.28 0.24 23.39
N VAL A 387 -5.25 0.17 22.47
CA VAL A 387 -5.08 -0.49 21.16
C VAL A 387 -3.99 0.21 20.34
N VAL A 388 -3.98 1.54 20.33
CA VAL A 388 -2.98 2.34 19.60
C VAL A 388 -1.59 2.24 20.25
N GLU A 389 -1.52 2.28 21.60
CA GLU A 389 -0.25 2.24 22.35
C GLU A 389 0.40 0.85 22.39
N LYS A 390 -0.38 -0.24 22.50
CA LYS A 390 0.13 -1.62 22.56
C LYS A 390 0.55 -2.19 21.21
N SER A 391 0.04 -1.64 20.11
CA SER A 391 0.34 -2.18 18.78
C SER A 391 1.86 -2.07 18.52
N PRO A 392 2.51 -3.04 17.87
CA PRO A 392 3.94 -2.97 17.53
C PRO A 392 4.20 -2.02 16.34
N GLY A 393 5.38 -1.37 16.30
CA GLY A 393 5.82 -0.46 15.21
C GLY A 393 6.09 0.98 15.66
N GLU A 394 6.92 1.71 14.91
CA GLU A 394 7.21 3.13 15.18
C GLU A 394 6.08 4.03 14.68
N ALA A 395 5.69 5.02 15.49
CA ALA A 395 4.73 6.04 15.08
C ALA A 395 5.50 7.19 14.41
N SER A 396 5.18 7.48 13.15
CA SER A 396 5.73 8.65 12.46
C SER A 396 4.78 9.83 12.63
N GLU A 397 5.36 11.02 12.88
CA GLU A 397 4.58 12.25 12.85
C GLU A 397 4.24 12.57 11.39
N PHE A 398 2.96 12.50 11.05
CA PHE A 398 2.47 12.75 9.69
C PHE A 398 2.37 14.26 9.42
N ARG A 399 2.00 15.01 10.45
CA ARG A 399 1.96 16.48 10.52
C ARG A 399 1.92 16.88 11.98
N GLU A 400 2.19 18.15 12.28
CA GLU A 400 2.23 18.67 13.66
C GLU A 400 1.02 18.20 14.49
N GLY A 401 1.29 17.44 15.55
CA GLY A 401 0.26 16.94 16.46
C GLY A 401 -0.59 15.78 15.93
N VAL A 402 -0.22 15.15 14.81
CA VAL A 402 -0.87 13.94 14.27
C VAL A 402 0.18 12.87 13.98
N TRP A 403 0.06 11.75 14.66
CA TRP A 403 0.90 10.58 14.49
C TRP A 403 0.15 9.46 13.78
N LYS A 404 0.85 8.77 12.89
CA LYS A 404 0.34 7.64 12.12
C LYS A 404 1.22 6.41 12.36
N LYS A 405 0.58 5.25 12.42
CA LYS A 405 1.23 3.96 12.53
C LYS A 405 0.63 2.98 11.53
N GLU A 406 1.46 2.48 10.62
CA GLU A 406 1.05 1.52 9.59
C GLU A 406 1.36 0.08 10.01
N GLY A 407 0.64 -0.89 9.45
CA GLY A 407 0.93 -2.32 9.68
C GLY A 407 0.43 -2.88 11.02
N ALA A 408 -0.68 -2.36 11.55
CA ALA A 408 -1.24 -2.88 12.80
C ALA A 408 -1.83 -4.29 12.62
N GLU A 409 -1.24 -5.29 13.27
CA GLU A 409 -1.70 -6.69 13.30
C GLU A 409 -2.86 -6.90 14.29
N ILE A 410 -3.85 -6.01 14.27
CA ILE A 410 -5.05 -6.09 15.12
C ILE A 410 -6.29 -6.10 14.24
N ARG A 411 -7.25 -6.98 14.54
CA ARG A 411 -8.53 -6.97 13.83
C ARG A 411 -9.54 -6.13 14.59
N VAL A 412 -10.19 -5.20 13.89
CA VAL A 412 -11.28 -4.36 14.41
C VAL A 412 -12.57 -4.64 13.65
N GLN A 413 -13.71 -4.31 14.25
CA GLN A 413 -14.99 -4.35 13.57
C GLN A 413 -15.14 -3.14 12.65
N SER A 414 -15.49 -3.39 11.39
CA SER A 414 -15.71 -2.38 10.36
C SER A 414 -17.03 -2.65 9.64
N MET A 415 -17.69 -1.59 9.18
CA MET A 415 -18.96 -1.67 8.44
C MET A 415 -18.66 -1.58 6.95
N GLU A 416 -19.14 -2.56 6.18
CA GLU A 416 -19.09 -2.53 4.72
C GLU A 416 -20.22 -1.66 4.14
N GLU A 417 -20.15 -1.34 2.84
CA GLU A 417 -21.15 -0.52 2.15
C GLU A 417 -22.56 -1.12 2.20
N ASN A 418 -22.66 -2.44 2.29
CA ASN A 418 -23.92 -3.18 2.46
C ASN A 418 -24.43 -3.19 3.93
N LEU A 419 -23.84 -2.37 4.81
CA LEU A 419 -24.15 -2.26 6.25
C LEU A 419 -23.83 -3.52 7.08
N LYS A 420 -23.14 -4.51 6.52
CA LYS A 420 -22.67 -5.67 7.30
C LYS A 420 -21.42 -5.32 8.08
N ILE A 421 -21.40 -5.77 9.33
CA ILE A 421 -20.24 -5.65 10.21
C ILE A 421 -19.30 -6.83 9.96
N THR A 422 -18.05 -6.54 9.64
CA THR A 422 -16.99 -7.53 9.37
C THR A 422 -15.74 -7.22 10.18
N SER A 423 -14.90 -8.23 10.40
CA SER A 423 -13.63 -8.06 11.11
C SER A 423 -12.49 -7.86 10.10
N LYS A 424 -11.81 -6.72 10.14
CA LYS A 424 -10.73 -6.36 9.21
C LYS A 424 -9.52 -5.77 9.97
N ASN A 425 -8.34 -5.87 9.38
CA ASN A 425 -7.17 -5.15 9.87
C ASN A 425 -7.32 -3.66 9.49
N PRO A 426 -7.08 -2.71 10.40
CA PRO A 426 -7.07 -1.30 10.06
C PRO A 426 -5.90 -1.00 9.14
N SER A 427 -6.10 -0.09 8.18
CA SER A 427 -5.04 0.36 7.27
C SER A 427 -3.95 1.14 8.01
N ALA A 428 -4.33 1.90 9.02
CA ALA A 428 -3.43 2.61 9.92
C ALA A 428 -4.11 2.89 11.26
N LEU A 429 -3.29 3.07 12.30
CA LEU A 429 -3.69 3.60 13.59
C LEU A 429 -3.26 5.07 13.68
N TRP A 430 -4.19 5.92 14.08
CA TRP A 430 -3.97 7.37 14.16
C TRP A 430 -4.05 7.84 15.60
N LYS A 431 -3.16 8.77 15.97
CA LYS A 431 -3.20 9.50 17.24
C LYS A 431 -3.15 10.98 16.93
N LEU A 432 -4.11 11.73 17.45
CA LEU A 432 -4.23 13.17 17.24
C LEU A 432 -4.10 13.88 18.58
N LYS A 433 -3.45 15.05 18.60
CA LYS A 433 -3.56 16.01 19.70
C LYS A 433 -5.02 16.48 19.76
N ALA A 434 -5.63 16.42 20.94
CA ALA A 434 -7.02 16.76 21.11
C ALA A 434 -7.27 18.23 20.68
N PRO A 435 -8.27 18.52 19.83
CA PRO A 435 -8.65 19.88 19.50
C PRO A 435 -9.30 20.56 20.72
N GLU A 436 -9.39 21.89 20.70
CA GLU A 436 -10.02 22.67 21.79
C GLU A 436 -11.50 22.34 22.02
N ARG A 437 -12.18 21.79 21.01
CA ARG A 437 -13.60 21.44 21.07
C ARG A 437 -13.85 20.01 20.60
N MET A 438 -14.45 19.22 21.48
CA MET A 438 -14.94 17.86 21.23
C MET A 438 -16.47 17.84 21.35
N ILE A 439 -17.11 16.84 20.75
CA ILE A 439 -18.56 16.66 20.77
C ILE A 439 -18.89 15.35 21.48
N GLU A 440 -19.63 15.43 22.59
CA GLU A 440 -20.25 14.26 23.23
C GLU A 440 -21.65 14.05 22.65
N ILE A 441 -21.93 12.84 22.19
CA ILE A 441 -23.26 12.41 21.77
C ILE A 441 -23.75 11.35 22.75
N THR A 442 -24.89 11.62 23.38
CA THR A 442 -25.57 10.70 24.30
C THR A 442 -26.86 10.18 23.67
N LEU A 443 -26.98 8.86 23.54
CA LEU A 443 -28.20 8.20 23.08
C LEU A 443 -29.19 8.03 24.24
N GLN A 444 -30.49 7.96 23.93
CA GLN A 444 -31.55 7.64 24.92
C GLN A 444 -31.30 6.32 25.66
N SER A 445 -30.58 5.37 25.04
CA SER A 445 -30.16 4.12 25.68
C SER A 445 -29.11 4.29 26.80
N GLY A 446 -28.64 5.51 27.06
CA GLY A 446 -27.58 5.84 28.00
C GLY A 446 -26.15 5.67 27.46
N LYS A 447 -26.01 5.20 26.21
CA LYS A 447 -24.70 5.08 25.55
C LYS A 447 -24.18 6.45 25.15
N LYS A 448 -22.88 6.68 25.38
CA LYS A 448 -22.20 7.93 25.05
C LYS A 448 -21.01 7.67 24.14
N ILE A 449 -20.70 8.64 23.29
CA ILE A 449 -19.46 8.67 22.51
C ILE A 449 -18.97 10.10 22.41
N GLU A 450 -17.67 10.30 22.57
CA GLU A 450 -17.02 11.59 22.43
C GLU A 450 -16.10 11.58 21.20
N ILE A 451 -16.31 12.53 20.29
CA ILE A 451 -15.70 12.54 18.95
C ILE A 451 -15.35 13.96 18.49
N THR A 452 -14.43 14.07 17.52
CA THR A 452 -14.12 15.37 16.92
C THR A 452 -15.32 15.90 16.12
N ALA A 453 -15.43 17.23 15.97
CA ALA A 453 -16.56 17.91 15.35
C ALA A 453 -16.86 17.52 13.89
N ASN A 454 -15.87 16.94 13.20
CA ASN A 454 -16.01 16.51 11.81
C ASN A 454 -16.25 15.00 11.68
N THR A 455 -16.09 14.21 12.76
CA THR A 455 -16.35 12.77 12.74
C THR A 455 -17.78 12.52 12.33
N LYS A 456 -17.96 11.73 11.27
CA LYS A 456 -19.28 11.45 10.73
C LYS A 456 -19.91 10.25 11.41
N LEU A 457 -21.19 10.36 11.72
CA LEU A 457 -22.01 9.23 12.18
C LEU A 457 -23.12 8.99 11.17
N LEU A 458 -23.55 7.74 11.08
CA LEU A 458 -24.67 7.34 10.24
C LEU A 458 -25.96 7.68 10.98
N THR A 459 -26.72 8.63 10.44
CA THR A 459 -28.02 9.08 10.97
C THR A 459 -29.16 8.50 10.12
N ILE A 460 -30.35 8.38 10.70
CA ILE A 460 -31.55 7.87 10.03
C ILE A 460 -32.53 9.04 9.91
N GLY A 461 -32.68 9.55 8.69
CA GLY A 461 -33.62 10.60 8.33
C GLY A 461 -34.90 10.05 7.70
N LYS A 462 -35.76 10.94 7.19
CA LYS A 462 -37.04 10.57 6.54
C LYS A 462 -36.87 9.82 5.21
N GLU A 463 -35.78 10.08 4.50
CA GLU A 463 -35.48 9.49 3.17
C GLU A 463 -34.51 8.31 3.23
N GLY A 464 -34.07 7.92 4.43
CA GLY A 464 -33.14 6.80 4.63
C GLY A 464 -31.94 7.13 5.51
N MET A 465 -30.86 6.37 5.35
CA MET A 465 -29.63 6.56 6.12
C MET A 465 -28.70 7.56 5.45
N GLU A 466 -28.20 8.54 6.21
CA GLU A 466 -27.25 9.55 5.71
C GLU A 466 -26.07 9.73 6.67
N TRP A 467 -24.87 9.97 6.12
CA TRP A 467 -23.68 10.26 6.90
C TRP A 467 -23.59 11.75 7.22
N LYS A 468 -23.73 12.09 8.50
CA LYS A 468 -23.77 13.47 8.98
C LYS A 468 -22.59 13.75 9.90
N LYS A 469 -21.99 14.95 9.85
CA LYS A 469 -20.91 15.31 10.78
C LYS A 469 -21.46 15.46 12.19
N SER A 470 -20.68 15.10 13.20
CA SER A 470 -21.08 15.20 14.61
C SER A 470 -21.57 16.60 15.01
N ILE A 471 -20.99 17.67 14.47
CA ILE A 471 -21.43 19.06 14.75
C ILE A 471 -22.77 19.42 14.11
N GLU A 472 -23.20 18.69 13.09
CA GLU A 472 -24.45 18.93 12.37
C GLU A 472 -25.61 18.13 12.98
N ILE A 473 -25.32 17.13 13.84
CA ILE A 473 -26.31 16.28 14.50
C ILE A 473 -27.03 17.09 15.59
N LYS A 474 -28.36 17.06 15.56
CA LYS A 474 -29.22 17.76 16.53
C LYS A 474 -29.88 16.77 17.49
N GLU A 475 -30.26 17.26 18.66
CA GLU A 475 -31.04 16.47 19.62
C GLU A 475 -32.35 15.97 18.98
N GLY A 476 -32.69 14.71 19.25
CA GLY A 476 -33.85 14.03 18.66
C GLY A 476 -33.59 13.30 17.34
N GLU A 477 -32.43 13.48 16.71
CA GLU A 477 -32.06 12.69 15.52
C GLU A 477 -31.66 11.26 15.88
N TYR A 478 -32.00 10.31 15.00
CA TYR A 478 -31.68 8.90 15.20
C TYR A 478 -30.31 8.56 14.64
N ILE A 479 -29.51 7.84 15.43
CA ILE A 479 -28.19 7.34 15.02
C ILE A 479 -28.29 5.83 14.80
N ALA A 480 -27.80 5.37 13.66
CA ALA A 480 -27.75 3.95 13.35
C ALA A 480 -26.75 3.25 14.27
N THR A 481 -27.21 2.21 14.96
CA THR A 481 -26.36 1.37 15.81
C THR A 481 -26.55 -0.10 15.43
N PRO A 482 -25.47 -0.92 15.48
CA PRO A 482 -25.60 -2.34 15.17
C PRO A 482 -26.44 -3.04 16.25
N ARG A 483 -27.40 -3.87 15.83
CA ARG A 483 -28.24 -4.67 16.75
C ARG A 483 -27.41 -5.72 17.52
N ARG A 484 -26.35 -6.23 16.88
CA ARG A 484 -25.42 -7.21 17.44
C ARG A 484 -24.01 -6.94 16.92
N LEU A 485 -23.03 -6.92 17.80
CA LEU A 485 -21.62 -6.93 17.42
C LEU A 485 -21.20 -8.38 17.15
N ILE A 486 -20.56 -8.62 16.01
CA ILE A 486 -20.07 -9.94 15.59
C ILE A 486 -18.60 -10.01 16.01
N GLY A 487 -18.17 -11.06 16.71
CA GLY A 487 -16.75 -11.32 16.92
C GLY A 487 -16.06 -10.50 18.01
N GLY A 488 -16.03 -11.07 19.20
CA GLY A 488 -14.81 -11.22 19.98
C GLY A 488 -14.85 -12.66 20.48
N SER A 489 -13.71 -13.35 20.62
CA SER A 489 -13.70 -14.40 21.62
C SER A 489 -14.17 -13.70 22.89
N GLU A 490 -15.32 -14.06 23.44
CA GLU A 490 -15.56 -13.75 24.84
C GLU A 490 -14.31 -14.29 25.53
N LYS A 491 -13.38 -13.42 25.95
CA LYS A 491 -12.53 -13.73 27.10
C LYS A 491 -13.55 -13.87 28.20
N ARG A 492 -14.18 -15.05 28.26
CA ARG A 492 -15.17 -15.38 29.25
C ARG A 492 -14.42 -15.23 30.54
N LYS A 493 -14.70 -14.14 31.28
CA LYS A 493 -14.04 -13.91 32.56
C LYS A 493 -14.32 -15.15 33.39
N ALA A 494 -13.28 -15.79 33.89
CA ALA A 494 -13.49 -16.93 34.75
C ALA A 494 -14.15 -16.44 36.03
N THR A 495 -15.20 -17.13 36.49
CA THR A 495 -15.97 -16.73 37.66
C THR A 495 -15.08 -16.63 38.90
N VAL A 496 -14.02 -17.45 38.97
CA VAL A 496 -13.04 -17.42 40.06
C VAL A 496 -12.31 -16.08 40.20
N HIS A 497 -12.14 -15.30 39.13
CA HIS A 497 -11.49 -13.99 39.21
C HIS A 497 -12.39 -12.92 39.85
N LEU A 498 -13.70 -13.18 39.96
CA LEU A 498 -14.64 -12.28 40.63
C LEU A 498 -14.71 -12.54 42.15
N ILE A 499 -14.16 -13.65 42.64
CA ILE A 499 -14.20 -14.02 44.05
C ILE A 499 -13.09 -13.26 44.79
N LYS A 500 -13.47 -12.31 45.65
CA LYS A 500 -12.54 -11.57 46.51
C LYS A 500 -12.15 -12.30 47.80
N SER A 501 -13.01 -13.21 48.27
CA SER A 501 -12.74 -14.06 49.44
C SER A 501 -11.78 -15.21 49.10
N ASN A 502 -11.23 -15.90 50.11
CA ASN A 502 -10.38 -17.07 49.92
C ASN A 502 -11.10 -18.40 50.31
N PRO A 503 -12.06 -18.90 49.49
CA PRO A 503 -12.81 -20.11 49.82
C PRO A 503 -11.98 -21.37 49.65
N VAL A 504 -12.46 -22.47 50.25
CA VAL A 504 -11.91 -23.81 50.05
C VAL A 504 -12.46 -24.39 48.75
N VAL A 505 -11.58 -24.92 47.89
CA VAL A 505 -11.92 -25.50 46.59
C VAL A 505 -12.04 -27.02 46.69
N HIS A 506 -13.13 -27.58 46.18
CA HIS A 506 -13.41 -29.02 46.20
C HIS A 506 -13.28 -29.62 44.80
N GLY A 507 -12.96 -30.93 44.74
CA GLY A 507 -12.93 -31.68 43.48
C GLY A 507 -11.72 -31.41 42.59
N VAL A 508 -10.64 -30.83 43.15
CA VAL A 508 -9.42 -30.47 42.41
C VAL A 508 -8.18 -31.25 42.86
N LYS A 509 -8.33 -32.30 43.68
CA LYS A 509 -7.19 -33.01 44.28
C LYS A 509 -6.27 -33.69 43.27
N GLU A 510 -6.84 -34.31 42.24
CA GLU A 510 -6.08 -34.88 41.12
C GLU A 510 -5.32 -33.79 40.35
N PHE A 511 -5.94 -32.64 40.12
CA PHE A 511 -5.28 -31.50 39.49
C PHE A 511 -4.13 -30.97 40.35
N VAL A 512 -4.32 -30.84 41.67
CA VAL A 512 -3.27 -30.43 42.61
C VAL A 512 -2.13 -31.46 42.68
N ARG A 513 -2.42 -32.77 42.55
CA ARG A 513 -1.40 -33.82 42.43
C ARG A 513 -0.47 -33.55 41.26
N ASN A 514 -1.05 -33.29 40.08
CA ASN A 514 -0.31 -33.03 38.85
C ASN A 514 0.52 -31.75 38.95
N LEU A 515 -0.03 -30.70 39.59
CA LEU A 515 0.72 -29.47 39.88
C LEU A 515 1.91 -29.75 40.80
N ALA A 516 1.71 -30.50 41.88
CA ALA A 516 2.77 -30.84 42.83
C ALA A 516 3.89 -31.65 42.19
N GLU A 517 3.56 -32.57 41.27
CA GLU A 517 4.55 -33.32 40.49
C GLU A 517 5.32 -32.46 39.49
N LYS A 518 4.66 -31.54 38.80
CA LYS A 518 5.32 -30.58 37.91
C LYS A 518 6.27 -29.66 38.68
N LEU A 519 5.83 -29.15 39.83
CA LEU A 519 6.66 -28.32 40.69
C LEU A 519 7.84 -29.11 41.28
N ALA A 520 7.64 -30.40 41.61
CA ALA A 520 8.74 -31.27 42.02
C ALA A 520 9.77 -31.48 40.91
N LYS A 521 9.34 -31.64 39.64
CA LYS A 521 10.26 -31.68 38.50
C LYS A 521 11.01 -30.36 38.33
N LYS A 522 10.34 -29.22 38.54
CA LYS A 522 10.92 -27.87 38.42
C LYS A 522 11.95 -27.56 39.51
N TYR A 523 11.68 -27.95 40.76
CA TYR A 523 12.50 -27.64 41.94
C TYR A 523 13.28 -28.84 42.49
N GLY A 524 13.36 -29.94 41.73
CA GLY A 524 14.05 -31.17 42.11
C GLY A 524 13.25 -32.12 43.02
N SER A 525 12.52 -31.63 44.02
CA SER A 525 11.67 -32.48 44.87
C SER A 525 10.41 -31.76 45.38
N LYS A 526 9.38 -32.52 45.78
CA LYS A 526 8.17 -31.95 46.43
C LYS A 526 8.52 -31.21 47.73
N ARG A 527 9.56 -31.67 48.44
CA ARG A 527 10.08 -31.05 49.67
C ARG A 527 10.67 -29.68 49.40
N GLU A 528 11.50 -29.59 48.36
CA GLU A 528 12.15 -28.34 47.98
C GLU A 528 11.15 -27.34 47.39
N ALA A 529 10.18 -27.82 46.60
CA ALA A 529 9.06 -27.00 46.15
C ALA A 529 8.24 -26.44 47.34
N ALA A 530 7.98 -27.26 48.37
CA ALA A 530 7.26 -26.83 49.58
C ALA A 530 8.04 -25.72 50.33
N ARG A 531 9.36 -25.88 50.47
CA ARG A 531 10.26 -24.92 51.13
C ARG A 531 10.28 -23.58 50.40
N ILE A 532 10.48 -23.59 49.08
CA ILE A 532 10.56 -22.38 48.24
C ILE A 532 9.21 -21.64 48.24
N LEU A 533 8.10 -22.38 48.23
CA LEU A 533 6.76 -21.79 48.21
C LEU A 533 6.25 -21.40 49.61
N GLY A 534 6.97 -21.72 50.69
CA GLY A 534 6.54 -21.45 52.06
C GLY A 534 5.28 -22.24 52.46
N ILE A 535 5.12 -23.44 51.91
CA ILE A 535 3.98 -24.33 52.16
C ILE A 535 4.44 -25.48 53.06
N ARG A 536 3.61 -25.89 54.03
CA ARG A 536 3.91 -27.07 54.84
C ARG A 536 3.96 -28.33 53.96
N GLU A 537 4.99 -29.15 54.15
CA GLU A 537 5.23 -30.36 53.36
C GLU A 537 3.99 -31.30 53.34
N ASP A 538 3.28 -31.46 54.46
CA ASP A 538 2.08 -32.32 54.55
C ASP A 538 0.99 -31.97 53.53
N LYS A 539 0.95 -30.71 53.05
CA LYS A 539 -0.04 -30.23 52.09
C LYS A 539 0.18 -30.77 50.68
N LEU A 540 1.42 -30.75 50.20
CA LEU A 540 1.79 -31.19 48.85
C LEU A 540 2.01 -32.70 48.75
N TYR A 541 2.20 -33.38 49.88
CA TYR A 541 2.35 -34.84 49.92
C TYR A 541 1.04 -35.57 50.16
N HIS A 542 0.12 -35.02 50.97
CA HIS A 542 -1.03 -35.77 51.45
C HIS A 542 -2.31 -34.93 51.53
N SER A 543 -2.33 -33.83 52.27
CA SER A 543 -3.56 -33.10 52.63
C SER A 543 -4.35 -32.59 51.42
N TRP A 544 -3.69 -32.09 50.36
CA TRP A 544 -4.36 -31.55 49.17
C TRP A 544 -4.39 -32.51 47.97
N VAL A 545 -3.70 -33.64 48.08
CA VAL A 545 -3.39 -34.53 46.95
C VAL A 545 -4.06 -35.89 47.08
N ASP A 546 -4.24 -36.39 48.31
CA ASP A 546 -4.91 -37.65 48.58
C ASP A 546 -6.42 -37.46 48.66
N GLU A 547 -7.19 -38.23 47.88
CA GLU A 547 -8.65 -38.20 47.87
C GLU A 547 -9.27 -38.61 49.21
N LYS A 548 -8.59 -39.48 49.97
CA LYS A 548 -9.04 -39.96 51.29
C LYS A 548 -8.77 -38.95 52.41
N ALA A 549 -7.92 -37.94 52.19
CA ALA A 549 -7.63 -36.93 53.18
C ALA A 549 -8.80 -35.92 53.35
N ARG A 550 -9.03 -35.43 54.58
CA ARG A 550 -10.08 -34.42 54.84
C ARG A 550 -9.72 -33.01 54.35
N GLY A 551 -8.43 -32.73 54.11
CA GLY A 551 -7.94 -31.43 53.68
C GLY A 551 -8.31 -31.10 52.24
N ASN A 552 -8.58 -29.82 51.96
CA ASN A 552 -8.76 -29.28 50.61
C ASN A 552 -7.98 -27.97 50.49
N ILE A 553 -7.60 -27.62 49.26
CA ILE A 553 -6.78 -26.43 48.98
C ILE A 553 -7.64 -25.16 49.00
N LYS A 554 -7.07 -24.05 49.48
CA LYS A 554 -7.71 -22.73 49.38
C LYS A 554 -7.49 -22.15 47.98
N LEU A 555 -8.37 -21.25 47.56
CA LEU A 555 -8.31 -20.67 46.21
C LEU A 555 -7.00 -19.90 45.94
N GLU A 556 -6.50 -19.15 46.92
CA GLU A 556 -5.23 -18.42 46.79
C GLU A 556 -4.04 -19.37 46.63
N ASP A 557 -3.98 -20.44 47.43
CA ASP A 557 -2.92 -21.44 47.34
C ASP A 557 -2.96 -22.16 45.99
N LEU A 558 -4.16 -22.52 45.51
CA LEU A 558 -4.34 -23.13 44.19
C LEU A 558 -3.88 -22.20 43.07
N ARG A 559 -4.22 -20.91 43.15
CA ARG A 559 -3.79 -19.89 42.19
C ARG A 559 -2.26 -19.77 42.16
N ARG A 560 -1.63 -19.73 43.35
CA ARG A 560 -0.17 -19.65 43.48
C ARG A 560 0.53 -20.87 42.90
N LEU A 561 0.08 -22.08 43.22
CA LEU A 561 0.64 -23.32 42.66
C LEU A 561 0.48 -23.39 41.13
N SER A 562 -0.69 -23.00 40.63
CA SER A 562 -0.98 -23.07 39.20
C SER A 562 -0.16 -22.05 38.40
N MET A 563 0.01 -20.83 38.93
CA MET A 563 0.86 -19.80 38.33
C MET A 563 2.32 -20.24 38.28
N GLU A 564 2.85 -20.82 39.36
CA GLU A 564 4.24 -21.27 39.41
C GLU A 564 4.51 -22.48 38.48
N ALA A 565 3.50 -23.32 38.28
CA ALA A 565 3.55 -24.46 37.38
C ALA A 565 3.23 -24.12 35.92
N GLY A 566 2.79 -22.90 35.61
CA GLY A 566 2.38 -22.48 34.27
C GLY A 566 1.08 -23.13 33.78
N GLU A 567 0.18 -23.50 34.67
CA GLU A 567 -1.04 -24.27 34.38
C GLU A 567 -2.32 -23.45 34.60
N ARG A 568 -3.33 -23.69 33.77
CA ARG A 568 -4.64 -23.02 33.87
C ARG A 568 -5.54 -23.76 34.85
N TYR A 569 -6.08 -23.05 35.84
CA TYR A 569 -6.91 -23.62 36.92
C TYR A 569 -8.39 -23.21 36.83
N GLU A 570 -8.70 -22.21 35.99
CA GLU A 570 -10.01 -21.55 35.94
C GLU A 570 -11.16 -22.52 35.64
N ASP A 571 -10.93 -23.49 34.76
CA ASP A 571 -11.94 -24.47 34.35
C ASP A 571 -12.19 -25.56 35.39
N LYS A 572 -11.23 -25.75 36.31
CA LYS A 572 -11.22 -26.83 37.31
C LYS A 572 -11.96 -26.44 38.59
N VAL A 573 -12.04 -25.14 38.89
CA VAL A 573 -12.75 -24.65 40.07
C VAL A 573 -14.25 -24.58 39.81
N ARG A 574 -14.98 -25.63 40.23
CA ARG A 574 -16.43 -25.74 40.07
C ARG A 574 -17.21 -25.74 41.38
N ILE A 575 -16.56 -26.09 42.48
CA ILE A 575 -17.22 -26.22 43.78
C ILE A 575 -16.36 -25.54 44.84
N VAL A 576 -16.95 -24.59 45.56
CA VAL A 576 -16.28 -23.83 46.62
C VAL A 576 -17.11 -23.84 47.90
N SER A 577 -16.46 -23.69 49.05
CA SER A 577 -17.13 -23.47 50.34
C SER A 577 -16.45 -22.37 51.16
N LEU A 578 -17.26 -21.53 51.80
CA LEU A 578 -16.81 -20.54 52.79
C LEU A 578 -16.83 -21.14 54.21
N TYR A 579 -16.56 -20.33 55.23
CA TYR A 579 -16.37 -20.72 56.64
C TYR A 579 -17.47 -21.65 57.21
N ASN A 580 -18.72 -21.57 56.72
CA ASN A 580 -19.85 -22.36 57.23
C ASN A 580 -19.97 -23.77 56.60
N GLY A 581 -18.98 -24.21 55.81
CA GLY A 581 -18.91 -25.57 55.26
C GLY A 581 -19.91 -25.89 54.12
N LYS A 582 -20.85 -25.00 53.83
CA LYS A 582 -21.82 -25.16 52.73
C LYS A 582 -21.12 -25.09 51.36
N LYS A 583 -21.36 -26.09 50.52
CA LYS A 583 -20.77 -26.19 49.17
C LYS A 583 -21.64 -25.44 48.15
N HIS A 584 -21.01 -24.62 47.34
CA HIS A 584 -21.63 -23.85 46.26
C HIS A 584 -21.03 -24.25 44.93
N LYS A 585 -21.90 -24.52 43.94
CA LYS A 585 -21.49 -24.84 42.57
C LYS A 585 -21.38 -23.54 41.77
N LEU A 586 -20.22 -23.32 41.15
CA LEU A 586 -19.94 -22.15 40.33
C LEU A 586 -19.79 -22.55 38.86
N PRO A 587 -20.30 -21.74 37.92
CA PRO A 587 -19.92 -21.88 36.52
C PRO A 587 -18.44 -21.47 36.37
N ALA A 588 -17.64 -22.16 35.52
CA ALA A 588 -16.24 -21.75 35.30
C ALA A 588 -16.14 -20.34 34.74
N TYR A 589 -17.14 -19.94 33.96
CA TYR A 589 -17.17 -18.69 33.22
C TYR A 589 -18.37 -17.86 33.60
N VAL A 590 -18.18 -16.54 33.63
CA VAL A 590 -19.24 -15.57 33.85
C VAL A 590 -20.28 -15.70 32.74
N SER A 591 -21.54 -15.88 33.14
CA SER A 591 -22.67 -15.99 32.22
C SER A 591 -23.65 -14.83 32.43
N LYS A 592 -24.47 -14.54 31.41
CA LYS A 592 -25.54 -13.54 31.50
C LYS A 592 -26.47 -13.80 32.70
N ASN A 593 -26.78 -15.07 32.97
CA ASN A 593 -27.64 -15.46 34.09
C ASN A 593 -26.97 -15.21 35.45
N LEU A 594 -25.66 -15.44 35.56
CA LEU A 594 -24.90 -15.16 36.78
C LEU A 594 -24.83 -13.66 37.05
N LEU A 595 -24.58 -12.84 36.02
CA LEU A 595 -24.55 -11.38 36.14
C LEU A 595 -25.93 -10.81 36.49
N TYR A 596 -26.99 -11.35 35.89
CA TYR A 596 -28.36 -10.97 36.22
C TYR A 596 -28.70 -11.30 37.68
N ALA A 597 -28.37 -12.52 38.15
CA ALA A 597 -28.57 -12.91 39.54
C ALA A 597 -27.74 -12.05 40.52
N ALA A 598 -26.49 -11.72 40.17
CA ALA A 598 -25.66 -10.82 40.98
C ALA A 598 -26.22 -9.38 41.02
N GLY A 599 -26.80 -8.91 39.91
CA GLY A 599 -27.49 -7.62 39.84
C GLY A 599 -28.73 -7.59 40.72
N LEU A 600 -29.54 -8.67 40.73
CA LEU A 600 -30.68 -8.79 41.64
C LEU A 600 -30.26 -8.76 43.11
N ILE A 601 -29.17 -9.45 43.48
CA ILE A 601 -28.65 -9.42 44.85
C ILE A 601 -28.13 -8.02 45.24
N ALA A 602 -27.45 -7.33 44.31
CA ALA A 602 -26.89 -6.01 44.57
C ALA A 602 -27.95 -4.89 44.62
N GLY A 603 -29.03 -5.03 43.86
CA GLY A 603 -30.13 -4.06 43.84
C GLY A 603 -31.15 -4.29 44.96
N ASP A 604 -31.59 -5.53 45.13
CA ASP A 604 -32.79 -5.86 45.92
C ASP A 604 -32.49 -6.69 47.18
N GLY A 605 -31.22 -7.00 47.50
CA GLY A 605 -30.84 -7.69 48.75
C GLY A 605 -30.76 -9.22 48.69
N ASP A 606 -30.90 -9.90 49.84
CA ASP A 606 -30.50 -11.31 50.01
C ASP A 606 -31.54 -12.30 49.45
N LEU A 607 -31.07 -13.37 48.79
CA LEU A 607 -31.92 -14.39 48.18
C LEU A 607 -32.21 -15.52 49.17
N LYS A 608 -33.45 -15.60 49.67
CA LYS A 608 -33.89 -16.73 50.50
C LYS A 608 -34.65 -17.76 49.67
N ARG A 609 -34.25 -19.03 49.80
CA ARG A 609 -34.99 -20.17 49.27
C ARG A 609 -35.91 -20.71 50.35
N SER A 610 -37.21 -20.74 50.06
CA SER A 610 -38.21 -21.33 50.95
C SER A 610 -38.10 -22.86 50.96
N ARG A 611 -38.70 -23.51 51.97
CA ARG A 611 -38.75 -24.99 52.06
C ARG A 611 -39.54 -25.63 50.91
N SER A 612 -40.39 -24.87 50.20
CA SER A 612 -41.12 -25.33 49.01
C SER A 612 -40.35 -25.12 47.69
N GLY A 613 -39.11 -24.63 47.77
CA GLY A 613 -38.22 -24.50 46.62
C GLY A 613 -38.31 -23.16 45.88
N SER A 614 -39.27 -22.30 46.22
CA SER A 614 -39.38 -20.93 45.69
C SER A 614 -38.22 -20.06 46.19
N ILE A 615 -37.72 -19.17 45.34
CA ILE A 615 -36.65 -18.23 45.66
C ILE A 615 -37.28 -16.84 45.74
N SER A 616 -37.22 -16.22 46.91
CA SER A 616 -37.67 -14.84 47.14
C SER A 616 -36.46 -13.92 47.26
N VAL A 617 -36.52 -12.76 46.60
CA VAL A 617 -35.54 -11.67 46.70
C VAL A 617 -36.05 -10.70 47.77
N ARG A 618 -35.20 -10.21 48.66
CA ARG A 618 -35.63 -9.36 49.79
C ARG A 618 -34.65 -8.27 50.16
#